data_AF-A0A060CHC0-F1
#
_entry.id   AF-A0A060CHC0-F1
#
_cell.length_a   1.000
_cell.length_b   1.000
_cell.length_c   1.000
_cell.angle_alpha   90.00
_cell.angle_beta   90.00
_cell.angle_gamma   90.00
#
_symmetry.space_group_name_H-M   'P 1'
#
loop_
_entity.id
_entity.type
_entity.pdbx_description
1 polymer ?
#
loop_
_entity_poly.entity_id
_entity_poly.type
_entity_poly.pdbx_seq_one_letter_code
_entity_poly.pdbx_strand_id
1 'polypeptide(L)'
;AYATIADNGVYHEPVFYTKILDHDGNVLIDNTPSTTTVLKESTAFLLTNAMEDVVTSGTGTSVRFSGMPIAGKTGTTTDYRDVWFSGFTPYYTCTVWAGMTPTTR
;
A
#
# COMPACT_ATOMS: atom_id res chain seq x y z
N ALA A 1 -4.03 -4.07 0.60
CA ALA A 1 -4.45 -3.60 1.94
C ALA A 1 -4.40 -2.08 2.04
N TYR A 2 -3.22 -1.43 2.06
CA TYR A 2 -3.13 0.04 2.21
C TYR A 2 -3.74 0.80 1.02
N ALA A 3 -3.63 0.29 -0.20
CA ALA A 3 -4.27 0.86 -1.39
C ALA A 3 -5.80 0.96 -1.25
N THR A 4 -6.42 0.00 -0.56
CA THR A 4 -7.86 0.00 -0.30
C THR A 4 -8.26 1.12 0.65
N ILE A 5 -7.43 1.42 1.65
CA ILE A 5 -7.70 2.52 2.58
C ILE A 5 -7.48 3.86 1.88
N ALA A 6 -6.41 3.96 1.08
CA ALA A 6 -6.12 5.12 0.25
C ALA A 6 -7.26 5.44 -0.73
N ASP A 7 -7.92 4.41 -1.24
CA ASP A 7 -9.02 4.50 -2.18
C ASP A 7 -10.40 4.39 -1.50
N ASN A 8 -10.55 5.06 -0.36
CA ASN A 8 -11.82 5.23 0.37
C ASN A 8 -12.57 3.93 0.71
N GLY A 9 -11.88 2.80 0.80
CA GLY A 9 -12.44 1.50 1.13
C GLY A 9 -12.71 0.58 -0.06
N VAL A 10 -12.35 0.99 -1.28
CA VAL A 10 -12.50 0.18 -2.49
C VAL A 10 -11.26 -0.70 -2.71
N TYR A 11 -11.46 -2.01 -2.67
CA TYR A 11 -10.42 -2.98 -2.97
C TYR A 11 -10.35 -3.20 -4.47
N HIS A 12 -9.18 -2.90 -5.02
CA HIS A 12 -8.78 -3.26 -6.37
C HIS A 12 -7.94 -4.53 -6.33
N GLU A 13 -8.33 -5.55 -7.08
CA GLU A 13 -7.55 -6.78 -7.18
C GLU A 13 -6.19 -6.49 -7.87
N PRO A 14 -5.05 -6.82 -7.23
CA PRO A 14 -3.75 -6.61 -7.84
C PRO A 14 -3.57 -7.51 -9.06
N VAL A 15 -3.38 -6.90 -10.23
CA VAL A 15 -3.13 -7.62 -11.48
C VAL A 15 -1.76 -7.23 -12.04
N PHE A 16 -1.04 -8.21 -12.59
CA PHE A 16 0.23 -7.97 -13.28
C PHE A 16 0.06 -7.67 -14.78
N TYR A 17 -1.05 -8.12 -15.36
CA TYR A 17 -1.40 -7.92 -16.77
C TYR A 17 -2.91 -7.71 -16.89
N THR A 18 -3.32 -6.91 -17.87
CA THR A 18 -4.74 -6.64 -18.16
C THR A 18 -5.21 -7.40 -19.40
N LYS A 19 -4.39 -7.47 -20.46
CA LYS A 19 -4.71 -8.21 -21.68
C LYS A 19 -3.47 -8.87 -22.27
N ILE A 20 -3.65 -10.07 -22.81
CA ILE A 20 -2.66 -10.77 -23.64
C ILE A 20 -3.24 -10.91 -25.04
N LEU A 21 -2.51 -10.44 -26.04
CA LEU A 21 -2.90 -10.49 -27.45
C LEU A 21 -2.03 -11.49 -28.22
N ASP A 22 -2.56 -12.11 -29.26
CA ASP A 22 -1.78 -12.85 -30.24
C ASP A 22 -1.13 -11.93 -31.29
N HIS A 23 -0.41 -12.52 -32.26
CA HIS A 23 0.25 -11.77 -33.34
C HIS A 23 -0.75 -11.02 -34.24
N ASP A 24 -1.98 -11.51 -34.33
CA ASP A 24 -3.04 -10.98 -35.18
C ASP A 24 -3.93 -9.97 -34.43
N GLY A 25 -3.64 -9.70 -33.15
CA GLY A 25 -4.34 -8.75 -32.29
C GLY A 25 -5.58 -9.30 -31.59
N ASN A 26 -5.82 -10.62 -31.64
CA ASN A 26 -6.95 -11.23 -30.93
C ASN A 26 -6.63 -11.35 -29.43
N VAL A 27 -7.66 -11.14 -28.60
CA VAL A 27 -7.54 -11.24 -27.14
C VAL A 27 -7.51 -12.72 -26.74
N LEU A 28 -6.39 -13.15 -26.16
CA LEU A 28 -6.21 -14.49 -25.60
C LEU A 28 -6.62 -14.55 -24.14
N ILE A 29 -6.30 -13.51 -23.37
CA ILE A 29 -6.65 -13.39 -21.95
C ILE A 29 -7.08 -11.95 -21.68
N ASP A 30 -8.23 -11.78 -21.03
CA ASP A 30 -8.70 -10.51 -20.49
C ASP A 30 -8.81 -10.66 -18.96
N ASN A 31 -7.94 -9.95 -18.25
CA ASN A 31 -7.85 -9.92 -16.80
C ASN A 31 -8.16 -8.52 -16.28
N THR A 32 -9.18 -7.87 -16.87
CA THR A 32 -9.68 -6.58 -16.40
C THR A 32 -10.04 -6.69 -14.91
N PRO A 33 -9.34 -5.95 -14.02
CA PRO A 33 -9.49 -6.12 -12.59
C PRO A 33 -10.89 -5.73 -12.12
N SER A 34 -11.41 -6.51 -11.18
CA SER A 34 -12.68 -6.21 -10.51
C SER A 34 -12.46 -5.37 -9.25
N THR A 35 -13.47 -4.59 -8.87
CA THR A 35 -13.44 -3.73 -7.68
C THR A 35 -14.49 -4.17 -6.68
N THR A 36 -14.14 -4.22 -5.40
CA THR A 36 -15.08 -4.54 -4.31
C THR A 36 -14.97 -3.51 -3.19
N THR A 37 -16.07 -2.88 -2.81
CA THR A 37 -16.09 -2.02 -1.62
C THR A 37 -16.07 -2.89 -0.36
N VAL A 38 -15.01 -2.77 0.43
CA VAL A 38 -14.80 -3.58 1.64
C VAL A 38 -14.80 -2.76 2.93
N LEU A 39 -14.66 -1.43 2.83
CA LEU A 39 -14.80 -0.50 3.95
C LEU A 39 -15.78 0.62 3.60
N LYS A 40 -16.41 1.20 4.62
CA LYS A 40 -17.13 2.47 4.47
C LYS A 40 -16.12 3.59 4.28
N GLU A 41 -16.46 4.57 3.44
CA GLU A 41 -15.65 5.76 3.21
C GLU A 41 -15.30 6.49 4.52
N SER A 42 -16.26 6.64 5.44
CA SER A 42 -16.01 7.28 6.74
C SER A 42 -15.01 6.52 7.61
N THR A 43 -15.01 5.19 7.55
CA THR A 43 -14.04 4.35 8.26
C THR A 43 -12.66 4.47 7.63
N ALA A 44 -12.57 4.44 6.29
CA ALA A 44 -11.33 4.64 5.56
C ALA A 44 -10.73 6.03 5.84
N PHE A 45 -11.57 7.07 5.90
CA PHE A 45 -11.15 8.43 6.22
C PHE A 45 -10.55 8.54 7.64
N LEU A 46 -11.23 7.98 8.65
CA LEU A 46 -10.71 7.97 10.03
C LEU A 46 -9.38 7.21 10.14
N LEU A 47 -9.25 6.08 9.42
CA LEU A 47 -8.00 5.33 9.34
C LEU A 47 -6.87 6.15 8.70
N THR A 48 -7.16 6.81 7.58
CA THR A 48 -6.20 7.68 6.89
C THR A 48 -5.75 8.81 7.81
N ASN A 49 -6.68 9.51 8.48
CA ASN A 49 -6.35 10.59 9.39
C ASN A 49 -5.46 10.11 10.56
N ALA A 50 -5.78 8.98 11.18
CA ALA A 50 -4.93 8.40 12.22
C ALA A 50 -3.54 7.98 11.71
N MET A 51 -3.42 7.58 10.44
CA MET A 51 -2.14 7.22 9.82
C MET A 51 -1.32 8.43 9.35
N GLU A 52 -1.95 9.57 9.10
CA GLU A 52 -1.23 10.83 8.88
C GLU A 52 -0.51 11.26 10.17
N ASP A 53 -1.12 11.07 11.34
CA ASP A 53 -0.50 11.40 12.64
C ASP A 53 0.81 10.63 12.88
N VAL A 54 0.89 9.38 12.40
CA VAL A 54 2.12 8.57 12.46
C VAL A 54 3.27 9.21 11.70
N VAL A 55 2.98 9.91 10.61
CA VAL A 55 3.97 10.58 9.75
C VAL A 55 4.23 12.01 10.20
N THR A 56 3.24 12.71 10.76
CA THR A 56 3.41 14.11 11.19
C THR A 56 4.13 14.23 12.54
N SER A 57 3.84 13.33 13.48
CA SER A 57 4.33 13.42 14.86
C SER A 57 4.71 12.07 15.49
N GLY A 58 4.46 10.96 14.80
CA GLY A 58 4.73 9.61 15.30
C GLY A 58 6.06 9.00 14.83
N THR A 59 6.03 7.68 14.66
CA THR A 59 7.20 6.85 14.38
C THR A 59 7.66 6.90 12.92
N GLY A 60 6.87 7.48 12.02
CA GLY A 60 7.14 7.58 10.59
C GLY A 60 7.62 8.97 10.14
N THR A 61 8.03 9.85 11.05
CA THR A 61 8.38 11.24 10.74
C THR A 61 9.49 11.42 9.71
N SER A 62 10.37 10.42 9.57
CA SER A 62 11.45 10.42 8.57
C SER A 62 10.96 10.43 7.12
N VAL A 63 9.73 9.98 6.86
CA VAL A 63 9.16 9.97 5.50
C VAL A 63 8.31 11.20 5.20
N ARG A 64 8.27 12.21 6.09
CA ARG A 64 7.51 13.43 5.87
C ARG A 64 8.22 14.36 4.88
N PHE A 65 7.82 14.30 3.60
CA PHE A 65 8.26 15.27 2.59
C PHE A 65 7.26 16.43 2.42
N SER A 66 7.77 17.60 2.04
CA SER A 66 6.95 18.80 1.86
C SER A 66 6.08 18.73 0.60
N GLY A 67 4.85 19.24 0.69
CA GLY A 67 3.98 19.44 -0.48
C GLY A 67 3.09 18.24 -0.84
N MET A 68 3.09 17.16 -0.05
CA MET A 68 2.22 16.01 -0.26
C MET A 68 1.77 15.43 1.09
N PRO A 69 0.46 15.19 1.31
CA PRO A 69 -0.01 14.44 2.48
C PRO A 69 0.38 12.97 2.35
N ILE A 70 0.81 12.38 3.46
CA ILE A 70 1.30 11.00 3.53
C ILE A 70 0.69 10.36 4.76
N ALA A 71 0.02 9.23 4.55
CA ALA A 71 -0.47 8.38 5.60
C ALA A 71 0.31 7.08 5.59
N GLY A 72 0.70 6.55 6.75
CA GLY A 72 1.36 5.26 6.80
C GLY A 72 1.54 4.71 8.20
N LYS A 73 2.17 3.54 8.25
CA LYS A 73 2.45 2.84 9.49
C LYS A 73 3.80 2.14 9.42
N THR A 74 4.55 2.26 10.51
CA THR A 74 5.76 1.46 10.75
C THR A 74 5.43 0.14 11.46
N GLY A 75 6.17 -0.91 11.14
CA GLY A 75 6.14 -2.20 11.84
C GLY A 75 7.56 -2.71 12.06
N THR A 76 7.82 -3.28 13.23
CA THR A 76 9.13 -3.85 13.58
C THR A 76 8.90 -5.18 14.28
N THR A 77 9.62 -6.24 13.90
CA THR A 77 9.60 -7.53 14.62
C THR A 77 10.66 -7.55 15.71
N THR A 78 10.58 -8.51 16.64
CA THR A 78 11.52 -8.65 17.76
C THR A 78 12.98 -8.62 17.27
N ASP A 79 13.84 -7.93 18.02
CA ASP A 79 15.26 -7.74 17.72
C ASP A 79 15.56 -7.05 16.38
N TYR A 80 14.64 -6.24 15.84
CA TYR A 80 14.80 -5.53 14.56
C TYR A 80 15.12 -6.45 13.37
N ARG A 81 14.71 -7.71 13.45
CA ARG A 81 14.95 -8.68 12.37
C ARG A 81 14.26 -8.27 11.08
N ASP A 82 13.08 -7.66 11.21
CA ASP A 82 12.30 -7.11 10.12
C ASP A 82 11.81 -5.71 10.50
N VAL A 83 11.99 -4.78 9.56
CA VAL A 83 11.45 -3.42 9.61
C VAL A 83 10.60 -3.22 8.37
N TRP A 84 9.36 -2.83 8.58
CA TRP A 84 8.38 -2.56 7.54
C TRP A 84 7.93 -1.10 7.63
N PHE A 85 7.74 -0.48 6.47
CA PHE A 85 6.96 0.72 6.34
C PHE A 85 5.92 0.50 5.24
N SER A 86 4.65 0.76 5.54
CA SER A 86 3.59 0.80 4.54
C SER A 86 2.94 2.16 4.57
N GLY A 87 2.89 2.85 3.44
CA GLY A 87 2.33 4.17 3.35
C GLY A 87 1.75 4.49 1.98
N PHE A 88 0.97 5.55 1.92
CA PHE A 88 0.34 6.00 0.70
C PHE A 88 0.16 7.51 0.68
N THR A 89 0.01 8.02 -0.53
CA THR A 89 -0.41 9.36 -0.90
C THR A 89 -1.75 9.23 -1.63
N PRO A 90 -2.43 10.34 -2.00
CA PRO A 90 -3.63 10.27 -2.82
C PRO A 90 -3.45 9.55 -4.18
N TYR A 91 -2.22 9.37 -4.64
CA TYR A 91 -1.93 8.81 -5.98
C TYR A 91 -1.22 7.45 -5.95
N TYR A 92 -0.46 7.15 -4.90
CA TYR A 92 0.40 5.97 -4.85
C TYR A 92 0.39 5.31 -3.48
N THR A 93 0.45 3.99 -3.46
CA THR A 93 0.70 3.18 -2.27
C THR A 93 2.04 2.47 -2.41
N CYS A 94 2.84 2.45 -1.34
CA CYS A 94 4.12 1.76 -1.30
C CYS A 94 4.31 1.03 0.04
N THR A 95 4.87 -0.17 -0.03
CA THR A 95 5.33 -0.93 1.14
C THR A 95 6.78 -1.29 0.93
N VAL A 96 7.61 -1.01 1.93
CA VAL A 96 9.04 -1.33 1.96
C VAL A 96 9.30 -2.24 3.14
N TRP A 97 10.15 -3.25 2.90
CA TRP A 97 10.69 -4.14 3.91
C TRP A 97 12.21 -4.11 3.88
N ALA A 98 12.79 -4.13 5.07
CA ALA A 98 14.20 -4.40 5.28
C ALA A 98 14.33 -5.44 6.40
N GLY A 99 15.13 -6.47 6.17
CA GLY A 99 15.43 -7.48 7.17
C GLY A 99 16.75 -8.17 6.91
N MET A 100 17.29 -8.83 7.93
CA MET A 100 18.56 -9.56 7.84
C MET A 100 18.29 -11.06 7.84
N THR A 101 18.78 -11.77 6.83
CA THR A 101 18.75 -13.24 6.84
C THR A 101 19.63 -13.75 7.99
N PRO A 102 19.16 -14.69 8.82
CA PRO A 102 19.99 -15.26 9.88
C PRO A 102 21.27 -15.86 9.28
N THR A 103 22.43 -15.39 9.70
CA THR A 103 23.70 -16.08 9.43
C THR A 103 23.77 -17.33 10.31
N THR A 104 23.20 -18.43 9.84
CA THR A 104 23.51 -19.76 10.37
C THR A 104 24.90 -20.18 9.87
N ARG A 105 25.79 -20.49 10.81
CA ARG A 105 26.99 -21.30 10.58
C ARG A 105 26.67 -22.76 10.84
#